data_AF-A0A843KF35-F1
#
_entry.id   AF-A0A843KF35-F1
#
_cell.length_a   1.000
_cell.length_b   1.000
_cell.length_c   1.000
_cell.angle_alpha   90.00
_cell.angle_beta   90.00
_cell.angle_gamma   90.00
#
_symmetry.space_group_name_H-M   'P 1'
#
loop_
_entity.id
_entity.type
_entity.pdbx_description
1 polymer ?
#
loop_
_entity_poly.entity_id
_entity_poly.type
_entity_poly.pdbx_seq_one_letter_code
_entity_poly.pdbx_strand_id
1 'polypeptide(L)'
;DMFGMVLFKVVAGEGEPVERGKLLEMLNRKLRVPELAIGNVNVLKDRTEFEVHKDSAKKVLMELKSLRVDDKKLKVEIVHRELPPISMQ
;
A
#
# COMPACT_ATOMS: atom_id res chain seq x y z
N ASP A 1 0.79 -10.32 12.93
CA ASP A 1 0.28 -8.95 13.17
C ASP A 1 -1.05 -9.10 13.92
N MET A 2 -1.14 -8.52 15.12
CA MET A 2 -2.29 -8.60 16.01
C MET A 2 -3.56 -7.91 15.45
N PHE A 3 -3.41 -7.05 14.45
CA PHE A 3 -4.47 -6.32 13.75
C PHE A 3 -4.66 -6.75 12.29
N GLY A 4 -3.86 -7.69 11.78
CA GLY A 4 -4.04 -8.24 10.42
C GLY A 4 -3.89 -7.19 9.30
N MET A 5 -2.94 -6.26 9.43
CA MET A 5 -2.55 -5.37 8.36
C MET A 5 -1.78 -6.12 7.26
N VAL A 6 -1.97 -5.64 6.04
CA VAL A 6 -1.29 -6.12 4.85
C VAL A 6 -0.38 -5.01 4.35
N LEU A 7 0.91 -5.32 4.20
CA LEU A 7 1.89 -4.39 3.67
C LEU A 7 1.81 -4.37 2.16
N PHE A 8 1.65 -3.18 1.61
CA PHE A 8 1.65 -2.90 0.18
C PHE A 8 2.88 -2.11 -0.20
N LYS A 9 3.33 -2.35 -1.42
CA LYS A 9 4.26 -1.49 -2.17
C LYS A 9 3.50 -0.86 -3.32
N VAL A 10 3.68 0.44 -3.51
CA VAL A 10 3.15 1.18 -4.66
C VAL A 10 4.22 2.08 -5.29
N VAL A 11 4.24 2.08 -6.63
CA VAL A 11 5.03 2.99 -7.45
C VAL A 11 4.16 3.58 -8.58
N ALA A 12 4.49 4.78 -9.02
CA ALA A 12 3.93 5.40 -10.21
C ALA A 12 4.87 5.20 -11.42
N GLY A 13 4.31 4.81 -12.57
CA GLY A 13 5.05 4.69 -13.82
C GLY A 13 6.20 3.67 -13.76
N GLU A 14 7.42 4.15 -13.99
CA GLU A 14 8.63 3.30 -14.05
C GLU A 14 9.30 3.07 -12.70
N GLY A 15 8.85 3.71 -11.61
CA GLY A 15 9.42 3.48 -10.28
C GLY A 15 9.41 4.69 -9.36
N GLU A 16 8.54 5.67 -9.60
CA GLU A 16 8.49 6.86 -8.75
C GLU A 16 7.67 6.60 -7.49
N PRO A 17 8.11 7.06 -6.31
CA PRO A 17 7.33 6.94 -5.08
C PRO A 17 6.05 7.77 -5.19
N VAL A 18 4.95 7.24 -4.64
CA VAL A 18 3.69 7.97 -4.53
C VAL A 18 3.72 8.82 -3.26
N GLU A 19 3.56 10.13 -3.39
CA GLU A 19 3.52 11.03 -2.24
C GLU A 19 2.41 10.65 -1.25
N ARG A 20 2.71 10.80 0.04
CA ARG A 20 1.79 10.45 1.13
C ARG A 20 0.41 11.09 0.97
N GLY A 21 0.37 12.39 0.63
CA GLY A 21 -0.89 13.13 0.44
C GLY A 21 -1.76 12.53 -0.66
N LYS A 22 -1.16 12.28 -1.84
CA LYS A 22 -1.86 11.68 -2.99
C LYS A 22 -2.33 10.25 -2.68
N LEU A 23 -1.51 9.45 -1.98
CA LEU A 23 -1.90 8.10 -1.58
C LEU A 23 -3.10 8.12 -0.61
N LEU A 24 -3.04 8.96 0.43
CA LEU A 24 -4.14 9.08 1.40
C LEU A 24 -5.42 9.61 0.75
N GLU A 25 -5.32 10.56 -0.19
CA GLU A 25 -6.48 11.02 -0.96
C GLU A 25 -7.11 9.87 -1.74
N MET A 26 -6.32 9.06 -2.45
CA MET A 26 -6.84 7.90 -3.17
C MET A 26 -7.48 6.88 -2.23
N LEU A 27 -6.82 6.52 -1.12
CA LEU A 27 -7.33 5.55 -0.17
C LEU A 27 -8.62 6.03 0.51
N ASN A 28 -8.62 7.24 1.08
CA ASN A 28 -9.74 7.75 1.88
C ASN A 28 -10.90 8.27 1.02
N ARG A 29 -10.61 9.03 -0.05
CA ARG A 29 -11.65 9.71 -0.84
C ARG A 29 -12.14 8.86 -1.99
N LYS A 30 -11.24 8.26 -2.77
CA LYS A 30 -11.62 7.49 -3.97
C LYS A 30 -12.06 6.07 -3.60
N LEU A 31 -11.23 5.36 -2.83
CA LEU A 31 -11.48 3.98 -2.41
C LEU A 31 -12.30 3.89 -1.12
N ARG A 32 -12.55 4.99 -0.42
CA ARG A 32 -13.33 5.03 0.83
C ARG A 32 -12.84 4.03 1.89
N VAL A 33 -11.52 3.84 1.98
CA VAL A 33 -10.90 3.07 3.06
C VAL A 33 -10.97 3.92 4.34
N PRO A 34 -11.48 3.38 5.46
CA PRO A 34 -11.49 4.12 6.73
C PRO A 34 -10.08 4.45 7.20
N GLU A 35 -9.88 5.64 7.77
CA GLU A 35 -8.56 6.05 8.29
C GLU A 35 -8.01 5.09 9.33
N LEU A 36 -8.88 4.53 10.19
CA LEU A 36 -8.52 3.51 11.19
C LEU A 36 -8.01 2.20 10.57
N ALA A 37 -8.32 1.94 9.30
CA ALA A 37 -7.88 0.76 8.57
C ALA A 37 -6.57 1.00 7.80
N ILE A 38 -6.00 2.21 7.85
CA ILE A 38 -4.74 2.57 7.21
C ILE A 38 -3.67 2.66 8.29
N GLY A 39 -2.62 1.86 8.15
CA GLY A 39 -1.48 1.82 9.06
C GLY A 39 -0.39 2.81 8.65
N ASN A 40 0.86 2.36 8.78
CA ASN A 40 2.01 3.19 8.43
C ASN A 40 2.06 3.50 6.93
N VAL A 41 2.57 4.68 6.59
CA VAL A 41 2.88 5.08 5.22
C VAL A 41 4.30 5.60 5.19
N ASN A 42 5.18 4.89 4.48
CA ASN A 42 6.60 5.20 4.36
C ASN A 42 6.92 5.54 2.92
N VAL A 43 7.30 6.79 2.66
CA VAL A 43 7.76 7.23 1.34
C VAL A 43 9.26 7.03 1.29
N LEU A 44 9.72 6.09 0.45
CA LEU A 44 11.13 5.80 0.21
C LEU A 44 11.58 6.44 -1.12
N LYS A 45 12.86 6.29 -1.45
CA LYS A 45 13.43 6.90 -2.67
C LYS A 45 12.86 6.31 -3.96
N ASP A 46 12.53 5.02 -3.96
CA ASP A 46 12.16 4.22 -5.13
C ASP A 46 10.71 3.69 -5.08
N ARG A 47 10.01 3.91 -3.97
CA ARG A 47 8.65 3.40 -3.75
C ARG A 47 7.98 4.02 -2.54
N THR A 48 6.68 3.81 -2.45
CA THR A 48 5.93 4.04 -1.21
C THR A 48 5.43 2.71 -0.68
N GLU A 49 5.67 2.49 0.61
CA GLU A 49 5.13 1.34 1.34
C GLU A 49 4.00 1.82 2.24
N PHE A 50 2.91 1.06 2.30
CA PHE A 50 1.79 1.40 3.16
C PHE A 50 1.07 0.17 3.67
N GLU A 51 0.46 0.28 4.84
CA GLU A 51 -0.28 -0.81 5.48
C GLU A 51 -1.78 -0.54 5.40
N VAL A 52 -2.56 -1.59 5.11
CA VAL A 52 -4.03 -1.54 5.16
C VAL A 52 -4.56 -2.80 5.83
N HIS A 53 -5.61 -2.67 6.65
CA HIS A 53 -6.28 -3.80 7.27
C HIS A 53 -6.72 -4.86 6.22
N LYS A 54 -6.55 -6.15 6.51
CA LYS A 54 -6.84 -7.27 5.61
C LYS A 54 -8.22 -7.21 4.95
N ASP A 55 -9.23 -6.71 5.65
CA ASP A 55 -10.60 -6.62 5.13
C ASP A 55 -10.72 -5.63 3.97
N SER A 56 -9.85 -4.62 3.93
CA SER A 56 -9.76 -3.64 2.83
C SER A 56 -8.70 -4.03 1.79
N ALA A 57 -7.80 -4.97 2.09
CA ALA A 57 -6.65 -5.29 1.26
C ALA A 57 -7.01 -5.74 -0.16
N LYS A 58 -8.02 -6.62 -0.32
CA LYS A 58 -8.46 -7.08 -1.64
C LYS A 58 -8.98 -5.92 -2.50
N LYS A 59 -9.80 -5.05 -1.91
CA LYS A 59 -10.35 -3.86 -2.57
C LYS A 59 -9.23 -2.92 -3.02
N VAL A 60 -8.33 -2.60 -2.09
CA VAL A 60 -7.17 -1.72 -2.38
C VAL A 60 -6.32 -2.29 -3.50
N LEU A 61 -5.99 -3.58 -3.46
CA LEU A 61 -5.19 -4.22 -4.51
C LEU A 61 -5.83 -4.10 -5.90
N MET A 62 -7.15 -4.31 -6.00
CA MET A 62 -7.87 -4.30 -7.26
C MET A 62 -8.09 -2.88 -7.78
N GLU A 63 -8.57 -1.97 -6.94
CA GLU A 63 -8.98 -0.63 -7.35
C GLU A 63 -7.78 0.29 -7.55
N LEU A 64 -6.76 0.22 -6.68
CA LEU A 64 -5.59 1.10 -6.76
C LEU A 64 -4.79 0.86 -8.05
N LYS A 65 -4.76 -0.38 -8.58
CA LYS A 65 -4.16 -0.70 -9.89
C LYS A 65 -4.86 -0.04 -11.08
N SER A 66 -6.12 0.35 -10.93
CA SER A 66 -6.87 1.04 -11.99
C SER A 66 -6.66 2.55 -11.97
N LEU A 67 -6.12 3.09 -10.88
CA LEU A 67 -5.90 4.51 -10.70
C LEU A 67 -4.58 4.99 -11.32
N ARG A 68 -4.51 6.31 -11.47
CA ARG A 68 -3.33 7.05 -11.87
C ARG A 68 -3.04 8.14 -10.85
N VAL A 69 -1.76 8.46 -10.73
CA VAL A 69 -1.28 9.69 -10.10
C VAL A 69 -0.70 10.56 -11.19
N ASP A 70 -1.24 11.76 -11.31
CA ASP A 70 -1.06 12.63 -12.47
C ASP A 70 -1.46 11.83 -13.73
N ASP A 71 -0.52 11.46 -14.60
CA ASP A 71 -0.79 10.63 -15.79
C ASP A 71 -0.18 9.21 -15.72
N LYS A 72 0.43 8.85 -14.58
CA LYS A 72 1.17 7.60 -14.44
C LYS A 72 0.30 6.51 -13.83
N LYS A 73 0.25 5.34 -14.49
CA LYS A 73 -0.39 4.15 -13.93
C LYS A 73 0.33 3.71 -12.66
N LEU A 74 -0.45 3.27 -11.67
CA LEU A 74 0.09 2.70 -10.45
C LEU A 74 0.43 1.22 -10.65
N LYS A 75 1.58 0.81 -10.11
CA LYS A 75 1.92 -0.60 -9.90
C LYS A 75 1.84 -0.87 -8.41
N VAL A 76 1.04 -1.86 -8.03
CA VAL A 76 0.69 -2.17 -6.64
C VAL A 76 0.93 -3.65 -6.37
N GLU A 77 1.68 -3.94 -5.32
CA GLU A 77 2.09 -5.29 -4.93
C GLU A 77 1.85 -5.50 -3.44
N ILE A 78 1.48 -6.72 -3.04
CA ILE A 78 1.48 -7.12 -1.62
C ILE A 78 2.89 -7.62 -1.30
N VAL A 79 3.48 -7.05 -0.25
CA VAL A 79 4.78 -7.49 0.26
C VAL A 79 4.54 -8.64 1.21
N HIS A 80 4.94 -9.84 0.78
CA HIS A 80 4.96 -11.00 1.67
C HIS A 80 6.16 -10.82 2.59
N ARG A 81 5.94 -10.60 3.89
CA ARG A 81 7.01 -10.73 4.87
C ARG A 81 7.38 -12.21 4.91
N GLU A 82 8.55 -12.56 4.38
CA GLU A 82 9.18 -13.81 4.81
C GLU A 82 9.34 -13.68 6.32
N LEU A 83 8.75 -14.61 7.08
CA LEU A 83 9.11 -14.75 8.48
C LEU A 83 10.63 -14.95 8.50
N PRO A 84 11.41 -14.19 9.29
CA PRO A 84 12.81 -14.54 9.46
C PRO A 84 12.87 -16.02 9.87
N PRO A 85 13.81 -16.81 9.32
CA PRO A 85 13.90 -18.23 9.65
C PRO A 85 13.91 -18.34 11.16
N ILE A 86 12.92 -19.05 11.71
CA ILE A 86 12.86 -19.32 13.14
C ILE A 86 14.19 -20.00 13.45
N SER A 87 15.08 -19.32 14.16
CA SER A 87 16.28 -19.95 14.69
C SER A 87 15.79 -21.00 15.67
N MET A 88 15.70 -22.25 15.22
CA MET A 88 15.56 -23.40 16.10
C MET A 88 16.86 -23.47 16.89
N GLN A 89 16.82 -22.97 18.13
CA GLN A 89 17.79 -23.30 19.16
C GLN A 89 17.44 -24.65 19.77
#